data_AF-A0A6I4XIZ9-F1
#
_entry.id   AF-A0A6I4XIZ9-F1
#
_cell.length_a   1.000
_cell.length_b   1.000
_cell.length_c   1.000
_cell.angle_alpha   90.00
_cell.angle_beta   90.00
_cell.angle_gamma   90.00
#
_symmetry.space_group_name_H-M   'P 1'
#
loop_
_entity.id
_entity.type
_entity.pdbx_description
1 polymer ?
#
loop_
_entity_poly.entity_id
_entity_poly.type
_entity_poly.pdbx_seq_one_letter_code
_entity_poly.pdbx_strand_id
1 'polypeptide(L)'
;GNAYQWLQAALAKLCQPFEGKQSILVSLGAACIFLFVILMPRLLFSGQSFMHLVPSFGSQQAWYILVVAAIMKLVFLQVCLQTGWIGGDIFPVVFSAILIGFAVAQFFPTIDSLFVVAIFATSLTTQILGTILVPGIFVGLFFPI
;
A
#
# COMPACT_ATOMS: atom_id res chain seq x y z
N GLY A 1 6.43 -4.93 8.92
CA GLY A 1 7.51 -3.98 9.22
C GLY A 1 8.76 -4.25 8.42
N ASN A 2 9.58 -5.22 8.85
CA ASN A 2 10.95 -5.43 8.34
C ASN A 2 11.06 -5.60 6.82
N ALA A 3 10.14 -6.33 6.17
CA ALA A 3 10.15 -6.49 4.72
C ALA A 3 9.98 -5.16 3.96
N TYR A 4 9.16 -4.25 4.49
CA TYR A 4 8.95 -2.93 3.90
C TYR A 4 10.17 -2.02 4.09
N GLN A 5 10.80 -2.07 5.28
CA GLN A 5 12.07 -1.36 5.52
C GLN A 5 13.19 -1.88 4.60
N TRP A 6 13.25 -3.20 4.39
CA TRP A 6 14.17 -3.79 3.44
C TRP A 6 13.91 -3.32 2.00
N LEU A 7 12.65 -3.28 1.58
CA LEU A 7 12.25 -2.75 0.26
C LEU A 7 12.69 -1.29 0.09
N GLN A 8 12.44 -0.46 1.10
CA GLN A 8 12.86 0.94 1.12
C GLN A 8 14.39 1.05 0.99
N ALA A 9 15.14 0.27 1.77
CA ALA A 9 16.61 0.28 1.72
C ALA A 9 17.15 -0.21 0.36
N ALA A 10 16.53 -1.23 -0.23
CA ALA A 10 16.91 -1.76 -1.53
C ALA A 10 16.69 -0.74 -2.65
N LEU A 11 15.52 -0.08 -2.67
CA LEU A 11 15.20 0.94 -3.67
C LEU A 11 16.04 2.21 -3.48
N ALA A 12 16.30 2.62 -2.23
CA ALA A 12 17.22 3.72 -1.94
C ALA A 12 18.62 3.44 -2.50
N LYS A 13 19.18 2.25 -2.22
CA LYS A 13 20.48 1.83 -2.78
C LYS A 13 20.51 1.82 -4.30
N LEU A 14 19.40 1.46 -4.95
CA LEU A 14 19.30 1.47 -6.41
C LEU A 14 19.28 2.90 -6.98
N CYS A 15 18.69 3.85 -6.24
CA CYS A 15 18.57 5.25 -6.65
C CYS A 15 19.79 6.12 -6.29
N GLN A 16 20.55 5.74 -5.25
CA GLN A 16 21.80 6.41 -4.81
C GLN A 16 22.76 6.86 -5.93
N PRO A 17 23.11 6.03 -6.93
CA PRO A 17 24.04 6.45 -7.99
C PRO A 17 23.52 7.61 -8.87
N PHE A 18 22.22 7.91 -8.80
CA PHE A 18 21.55 8.94 -9.61
C PHE A 18 21.09 10.15 -8.79
N GLU A 19 21.37 10.22 -7.48
CA GLU A 19 20.96 11.33 -6.61
C GLU A 19 21.46 12.70 -7.12
N GLY A 20 22.66 12.75 -7.69
CA GLY A 20 23.22 13.96 -8.31
C GLY A 20 22.59 14.36 -9.66
N LYS A 21 21.67 13.55 -10.21
CA LYS A 21 21.03 13.73 -11.52
C LYS A 21 19.51 13.63 -11.39
N GLN A 22 18.91 14.59 -10.67
CA GLN A 22 17.48 14.60 -10.36
C GLN A 22 16.57 14.42 -11.59
N SER A 23 16.92 14.97 -12.76
CA SER A 23 16.15 14.79 -14.00
C SER A 23 16.00 13.32 -14.43
N ILE A 24 17.03 12.48 -14.20
CA ILE A 24 16.98 11.06 -14.53
C ILE A 24 16.04 10.32 -13.58
N LEU A 25 16.17 10.58 -12.27
CA LEU A 25 15.31 9.98 -11.25
C LEU A 25 13.84 10.31 -11.49
N VAL A 26 13.53 11.60 -11.70
CA VAL A 26 12.15 12.04 -11.97
C VAL A 26 11.60 11.38 -13.25
N SER A 27 12.42 11.24 -14.30
CA SER A 27 12.02 10.56 -15.54
C SER A 27 11.75 9.07 -15.33
N LEU A 28 12.56 8.38 -14.51
CA LEU A 28 12.32 6.99 -14.13
C LEU A 28 11.03 6.83 -13.32
N GLY A 29 10.79 7.73 -12.37
CA GLY A 29 9.53 7.79 -11.63
C GLY A 29 8.33 8.01 -12.55
N ALA A 30 8.43 8.96 -13.49
CA ALA A 30 7.40 9.23 -14.49
C ALA A 30 7.08 7.99 -15.35
N ALA A 31 8.12 7.28 -15.82
CA ALA A 31 7.97 6.06 -16.60
C ALA A 31 7.28 4.96 -15.79
N CYS A 32 7.64 4.79 -14.52
CA CYS A 32 6.98 3.83 -13.62
C CYS A 32 5.51 4.20 -13.39
N ILE A 33 5.21 5.48 -13.14
CA ILE A 33 3.84 5.97 -13.00
C ILE A 33 3.03 5.68 -14.26
N PHE A 34 3.57 5.99 -15.44
CA PHE A 34 2.93 5.71 -16.72
C PHE A 34 2.64 4.21 -16.90
N LEU A 35 3.57 3.34 -16.53
CA LEU A 35 3.38 1.89 -16.58
C LEU A 35 2.25 1.44 -15.64
N PHE A 36 2.18 2.00 -14.42
CA PHE A 36 1.09 1.73 -13.48
C PHE A 36 -0.27 2.21 -13.97
N VAL A 37 -0.34 3.33 -14.69
CA VAL A 37 -1.57 3.79 -15.35
C VAL A 37 -2.13 2.75 -16.29
N ILE A 38 -1.27 2.11 -17.08
CA ILE A 38 -1.70 1.13 -18.10
C ILE A 38 -2.04 -0.21 -17.44
N LEU A 39 -1.19 -0.71 -16.55
CA LEU A 39 -1.29 -2.07 -16.03
C LEU A 39 -2.19 -2.20 -14.80
N MET A 40 -2.13 -1.21 -13.90
CA MET A 40 -2.72 -1.30 -12.56
C MET A 40 -3.34 0.04 -12.13
N PRO A 41 -4.32 0.59 -12.88
CA PRO A 41 -4.86 1.93 -12.64
C PRO A 41 -5.50 2.07 -11.25
N ARG A 42 -6.02 0.97 -10.70
CA ARG A 42 -6.61 0.93 -9.34
C ARG A 42 -5.57 1.06 -8.21
N LEU A 43 -4.28 0.84 -8.51
CA LEU A 43 -3.17 0.98 -7.57
C LEU A 43 -2.46 2.34 -7.67
N LEU A 44 -2.88 3.23 -8.56
CA LEU A 44 -2.30 4.57 -8.68
C LEU A 44 -2.53 5.44 -7.45
N PHE A 45 -1.71 6.50 -7.34
CA PHE A 45 -1.80 7.56 -6.35
C PHE A 45 -1.83 7.06 -4.89
N SER A 46 -2.61 7.70 -4.02
CA SER A 46 -2.71 7.33 -2.60
C SER A 46 -3.58 6.09 -2.36
N GLY A 47 -4.46 5.73 -3.29
CA GLY A 47 -5.48 4.70 -3.11
C GLY A 47 -6.74 5.17 -2.34
N GLN A 48 -6.76 6.42 -1.86
CA GLN A 48 -7.87 7.00 -1.10
C GLN A 48 -9.20 6.93 -1.85
N SER A 49 -9.21 7.31 -3.13
CA SER A 49 -10.42 7.33 -3.96
C SER A 49 -11.04 5.94 -4.14
N PHE A 50 -10.24 4.88 -4.04
CA PHE A 50 -10.70 3.50 -4.19
C PHE A 50 -10.94 2.79 -2.85
N MET A 51 -10.60 3.43 -1.73
CA MET A 51 -10.62 2.80 -0.40
C MET A 51 -12.01 2.32 0.01
N HIS A 52 -13.06 3.08 -0.34
CA HIS A 52 -14.46 2.72 -0.10
C HIS A 52 -14.95 1.51 -0.92
N LEU A 53 -14.26 1.16 -2.02
CA LEU A 53 -14.59 0.01 -2.86
C LEU A 53 -13.85 -1.25 -2.43
N VAL A 54 -12.85 -1.13 -1.56
CA VAL A 54 -12.03 -2.28 -1.14
C VAL A 54 -12.85 -3.35 -0.41
N PRO A 55 -13.88 -3.03 0.40
CA PRO A 55 -14.70 -4.08 1.01
C PRO A 55 -15.47 -4.94 0.01
N SER A 56 -16.07 -4.33 -1.02
CA SER A 56 -16.83 -5.06 -2.04
C SER A 56 -15.90 -5.82 -3.00
N PHE A 57 -14.80 -5.20 -3.40
CA PHE A 57 -13.81 -5.81 -4.29
C PHE A 57 -12.97 -6.88 -3.59
N GLY A 58 -12.50 -6.59 -2.38
CA GLY A 58 -11.60 -7.43 -1.58
C GLY A 58 -12.21 -8.78 -1.27
N SER A 59 -13.48 -8.81 -0.88
CA SER A 59 -14.18 -10.06 -0.58
C SER A 59 -14.45 -10.94 -1.81
N GLN A 60 -14.35 -10.38 -3.03
CA GLN A 60 -14.62 -11.10 -4.29
C GLN A 60 -13.35 -11.56 -5.00
N GLN A 61 -12.18 -11.07 -4.61
CA GLN A 61 -10.91 -11.45 -5.24
C GLN A 61 -10.21 -12.58 -4.49
N ALA A 62 -9.44 -13.39 -5.21
CA ALA A 62 -8.62 -14.40 -4.56
C ALA A 62 -7.52 -13.76 -3.70
N TRP A 63 -7.25 -14.35 -2.53
CA TRP A 63 -6.27 -13.86 -1.56
C TRP A 63 -4.90 -13.50 -2.18
N TYR A 64 -4.42 -14.30 -3.13
CA TYR A 64 -3.10 -14.07 -3.76
C TYR A 64 -3.08 -12.82 -4.62
N ILE A 65 -4.19 -12.47 -5.28
CA ILE A 65 -4.33 -11.23 -6.07
C ILE A 65 -4.24 -10.02 -5.13
N LEU A 66 -4.89 -10.10 -3.96
CA LEU A 66 -4.87 -9.04 -2.96
C LEU A 66 -3.47 -8.84 -2.37
N VAL A 67 -2.77 -9.92 -2.07
CA VAL A 67 -1.38 -9.87 -1.57
C VAL A 67 -0.45 -9.25 -2.61
N VAL A 68 -0.54 -9.68 -3.88
CA VAL A 68 0.26 -9.10 -4.98
C VAL A 68 -0.06 -7.62 -5.15
N ALA A 69 -1.34 -7.24 -5.14
CA ALA A 69 -1.77 -5.86 -5.26
C ALA A 69 -1.24 -4.97 -4.11
N ALA A 70 -1.26 -5.48 -2.88
CA ALA A 70 -0.69 -4.80 -1.71
C ALA A 70 0.83 -4.58 -1.85
N ILE A 71 1.56 -5.61 -2.28
CA ILE A 71 3.01 -5.52 -2.49
C ILE A 71 3.32 -4.51 -3.60
N MET A 72 2.63 -4.61 -4.75
CA MET A 72 2.81 -3.69 -5.86
C MET A 72 2.52 -2.24 -5.47
N LYS A 73 1.54 -2.00 -4.60
CA LYS A 73 1.23 -0.66 -4.08
C LYS A 73 2.38 -0.10 -3.24
N LEU A 74 2.98 -0.90 -2.36
CA LEU A 74 4.13 -0.48 -1.55
C LEU A 74 5.39 -0.26 -2.39
N VAL A 75 5.61 -1.10 -3.41
CA VAL A 75 6.69 -0.91 -4.39
C VAL A 75 6.49 0.40 -5.15
N PHE A 76 5.29 0.65 -5.65
CA PHE A 76 4.95 1.89 -6.35
C PHE A 76 5.21 3.13 -5.48
N LEU A 77 4.73 3.12 -4.24
CA LEU A 77 4.99 4.18 -3.27
C LEU A 77 6.49 4.46 -3.13
N GLN A 78 7.28 3.41 -2.89
CA GLN A 78 8.71 3.58 -2.67
C GLN A 78 9.44 4.05 -3.93
N VAL A 79 9.06 3.57 -5.12
CA VAL A 79 9.61 4.11 -6.37
C VAL A 79 9.32 5.60 -6.48
N CYS A 80 8.09 6.05 -6.24
CA CYS A 80 7.74 7.48 -6.27
C CYS A 80 8.58 8.29 -5.28
N LEU A 81 8.68 7.86 -4.03
CA LEU A 81 9.43 8.58 -2.99
C LEU A 81 10.93 8.65 -3.32
N GLN A 82 11.54 7.54 -3.73
CA GLN A 82 12.98 7.49 -4.03
C GLN A 82 13.34 8.19 -5.36
N THR A 83 12.38 8.38 -6.25
CA THR A 83 12.57 9.11 -7.52
C THR A 83 12.23 10.60 -7.42
N GLY A 84 11.96 11.10 -6.21
CA GLY A 84 11.76 12.53 -5.95
C GLY A 84 10.33 13.04 -6.17
N TRP A 85 9.34 12.15 -6.28
CA TRP A 85 7.94 12.56 -6.34
C TRP A 85 7.40 12.86 -4.95
N ILE A 86 6.80 14.04 -4.80
CA ILE A 86 6.30 14.53 -3.51
C ILE A 86 4.99 13.82 -3.15
N GLY A 87 4.93 13.22 -1.96
CA GLY A 87 3.74 12.56 -1.44
C GLY A 87 3.96 11.95 -0.06
N GLY A 88 2.87 11.59 0.61
CA GLY A 88 2.90 10.86 1.88
C GLY A 88 2.73 9.35 1.70
N ASP A 89 3.08 8.58 2.72
CA ASP A 89 3.04 7.11 2.74
C ASP A 89 1.81 6.52 3.46
N ILE A 90 1.16 7.31 4.34
CA ILE A 90 0.03 6.87 5.18
C ILE A 90 -1.05 6.14 4.38
N PHE A 91 -1.67 6.80 3.39
CA PHE A 91 -2.79 6.23 2.63
C PHE A 91 -2.40 4.97 1.84
N PRO A 92 -1.30 4.96 1.05
CA PRO A 92 -0.82 3.76 0.38
C PRO A 92 -0.52 2.59 1.32
N VAL A 93 0.06 2.86 2.49
CA VAL A 93 0.37 1.83 3.50
C VAL A 93 -0.92 1.26 4.07
N VAL A 94 -1.87 2.10 4.50
CA VAL A 94 -3.17 1.65 5.03
C VAL A 94 -3.93 0.85 3.97
N PHE A 95 -3.98 1.33 2.72
CA PHE A 95 -4.62 0.64 1.61
C PHE A 95 -4.02 -0.76 1.40
N SER A 96 -2.69 -0.87 1.40
CA SER A 96 -2.00 -2.15 1.28
C SER A 96 -2.30 -3.08 2.46
N ALA A 97 -2.37 -2.53 3.66
CA ALA A 97 -2.67 -3.29 4.87
C ALA A 97 -4.12 -3.82 4.88
N ILE A 98 -5.08 -3.04 4.38
CA ILE A 98 -6.47 -3.47 4.19
C ILE A 98 -6.55 -4.63 3.19
N LEU A 99 -5.87 -4.53 2.04
CA LEU A 99 -5.84 -5.61 1.05
C LEU A 99 -5.30 -6.92 1.65
N ILE A 100 -4.23 -6.84 2.44
CA ILE A 100 -3.71 -7.99 3.18
C ILE A 100 -4.74 -8.49 4.21
N GLY A 101 -5.44 -7.59 4.92
CA GLY A 101 -6.52 -7.95 5.83
C GLY A 101 -7.61 -8.77 5.14
N PHE A 102 -8.05 -8.37 3.94
CA PHE A 102 -9.04 -9.12 3.17
C PHE A 102 -8.51 -10.47 2.68
N ALA A 103 -7.23 -10.54 2.30
CA ALA A 103 -6.59 -11.80 1.96
C ALA A 103 -6.57 -12.77 3.16
N VAL A 104 -6.27 -12.26 4.35
CA VAL A 104 -6.24 -13.05 5.58
C VAL A 104 -7.65 -13.48 6.00
N ALA A 105 -8.65 -12.61 5.87
CA ALA A 105 -10.04 -12.91 6.22
C ALA A 105 -10.60 -14.14 5.48
N GLN A 106 -10.13 -14.44 4.27
CA GLN A 106 -10.53 -15.63 3.51
C GLN A 106 -10.14 -16.95 4.20
N PHE A 107 -9.12 -16.94 5.06
CA PHE A 107 -8.72 -18.11 5.86
C PHE A 107 -9.55 -18.28 7.15
N PHE A 108 -10.40 -17.30 7.48
CA PHE A 108 -11.28 -17.31 8.66
C PHE A 108 -12.75 -17.09 8.25
N PRO A 109 -13.35 -17.98 7.45
CA PRO A 109 -14.68 -17.76 6.87
C PRO A 109 -15.83 -17.70 7.90
N THR A 110 -15.58 -18.13 9.14
CA THR A 110 -16.55 -18.10 10.24
C THR A 110 -16.55 -16.79 11.03
N ILE A 111 -15.56 -15.92 10.81
CA ILE A 111 -15.40 -14.63 11.49
C ILE A 111 -15.83 -13.53 10.53
N ASP A 112 -16.42 -12.46 11.04
CA ASP A 112 -16.71 -11.28 10.24
C ASP A 112 -15.44 -10.75 9.55
N SER A 113 -15.49 -10.63 8.22
CA SER A 113 -14.34 -10.25 7.41
C SER A 113 -13.83 -8.84 7.72
N LEU A 114 -14.72 -7.90 8.04
CA LEU A 114 -14.35 -6.51 8.35
C LEU A 114 -13.65 -6.45 9.70
N PHE A 115 -14.06 -7.26 10.67
CA PHE A 115 -13.36 -7.42 11.94
C PHE A 115 -11.92 -7.93 11.77
N VAL A 116 -11.74 -8.99 10.96
CA VAL A 116 -10.39 -9.51 10.65
C VAL A 116 -9.55 -8.44 9.95
N VAL A 117 -10.11 -7.77 8.94
CA VAL A 117 -9.44 -6.68 8.21
C VAL A 117 -9.04 -5.56 9.17
N ALA A 118 -9.93 -5.13 10.07
CA ALA A 118 -9.67 -4.06 11.02
C ALA A 118 -8.46 -4.37 11.92
N ILE A 119 -8.39 -5.58 12.47
CA ILE A 119 -7.26 -6.02 13.32
C ILE A 119 -5.96 -6.04 12.51
N PHE A 120 -5.96 -6.72 11.38
CA PHE A 120 -4.74 -6.91 10.58
C PHE A 120 -4.26 -5.61 9.95
N ALA A 121 -5.16 -4.79 9.42
CA ALA A 121 -4.82 -3.50 8.83
C ALA A 121 -4.26 -2.54 9.88
N THR A 122 -4.89 -2.46 11.06
CA THR A 122 -4.41 -1.62 12.17
C THR A 122 -3.02 -2.07 12.62
N SER A 123 -2.83 -3.36 12.85
CA SER A 123 -1.55 -3.92 13.32
C SER A 123 -0.42 -3.69 12.31
N LEU A 124 -0.65 -4.02 11.04
CA LEU A 124 0.37 -3.90 10.00
C LEU A 124 0.73 -2.45 9.70
N THR A 125 -0.28 -1.57 9.62
CA THR A 125 -0.06 -0.13 9.43
C THR A 125 0.72 0.46 10.61
N THR A 126 0.36 0.12 11.85
CA THR A 126 1.08 0.58 13.05
C THR A 126 2.55 0.15 13.01
N GLN A 127 2.83 -1.09 12.59
CA GLN A 127 4.20 -1.58 12.45
C GLN A 127 5.00 -0.89 11.34
N ILE A 128 4.35 -0.37 10.30
CA ILE A 128 5.03 0.29 9.18
C ILE A 128 5.24 1.78 9.48
N LEU A 129 4.19 2.47 9.94
CA LEU A 129 4.22 3.92 10.19
C LEU A 129 4.79 4.29 11.56
N GLY A 130 4.90 3.35 12.49
CA GLY A 130 5.38 3.60 13.86
C GLY A 130 4.42 4.42 14.74
N THR A 131 3.19 4.66 14.28
CA THR A 131 2.16 5.41 15.02
C THR A 131 0.85 4.63 15.04
N ILE A 132 0.19 4.59 16.21
CA ILE A 132 -1.06 3.83 16.41
C ILE A 132 -2.32 4.66 16.13
N LEU A 133 -2.24 5.99 16.35
CA LEU A 133 -3.40 6.89 16.24
C LEU A 133 -3.95 6.96 14.81
N VAL A 134 -3.06 7.04 13.82
CA VAL A 134 -3.45 7.17 12.42
C VAL A 134 -4.20 5.93 11.93
N PRO A 135 -3.67 4.69 12.04
CA PRO A 135 -4.42 3.49 11.66
C PRO A 135 -5.74 3.32 12.41
N GLY A 136 -5.78 3.61 13.72
CA GLY A 136 -6.99 3.46 14.52
C GLY A 136 -8.14 4.35 14.05
N ILE A 137 -7.85 5.63 13.77
CA ILE A 137 -8.84 6.59 13.23
C ILE A 137 -9.31 6.16 11.84
N PHE A 138 -8.37 5.75 10.99
CA PHE A 138 -8.67 5.34 9.63
C PHE A 138 -9.53 4.08 9.56
N VAL A 139 -9.17 3.04 10.33
CA VAL A 139 -9.96 1.82 10.36
C VAL A 139 -11.36 2.09 10.92
N GLY A 140 -11.48 2.88 11.99
CA GLY A 140 -12.80 3.26 12.54
C GLY A 140 -13.67 4.08 11.58
N LEU A 141 -13.08 4.92 10.72
CA LEU A 141 -13.80 5.71 9.72
C LEU A 141 -14.22 4.89 8.48
N PHE A 142 -13.35 4.00 8.00
CA PHE A 142 -13.55 3.26 6.75
C PHE A 142 -14.20 1.89 6.94
N PHE A 143 -14.21 1.36 8.17
CA PHE A 143 -14.81 0.08 8.53
C PHE A 143 -15.72 0.30 9.74
N PRO A 144 -16.99 0.68 9.53
CA PRO A 144 -17.94 0.75 10.63
C PRO A 144 -18.11 -0.66 11.20
N ILE A 145 -17.61 -0.84 12.42
CA ILE A 145 -17.89 -1.97 13.31
C ILE A 145 -19.28 -1.86 13.91
#